data_AF-R7IMC1-F1
#
_entry.id   AF-R7IMC1-F1
#
_cell.length_a   1.000
_cell.length_b   1.000
_cell.length_c   1.000
_cell.angle_alpha   90.00
_cell.angle_beta   90.00
_cell.angle_gamma   90.00
#
_symmetry.space_group_name_H-M   'P 1'
#
loop_
_entity.id
_entity.type
_entity.pdbx_description
1 polymer ?
#
loop_
_entity_poly.entity_id
_entity_poly.type
_entity_poly.pdbx_seq_one_letter_code
_entity_poly.pdbx_strand_id
1 'polypeptide(L)'
;MRQTLVKKHLLRIAALACITGFLSLSGTMAFAADSTPAGHTLTDRHVARGMKCTACHVDAKGGALKAANTDYGVCATCHGDYNAMIKKTDAKYKNSGQPNPHAQHDGALPCTECHKGHKASVNYCAQCHSFVYKVP
;
A
#
# COMPACT_ATOMS: atom_id res chain seq x y z
N MET A 1 26.93 -67.91 -17.90
CA MET A 1 27.51 -67.35 -16.67
C MET A 1 28.63 -66.35 -17.00
N ARG A 2 28.35 -65.05 -17.15
CA ARG A 2 29.41 -64.03 -17.33
C ARG A 2 28.94 -62.57 -17.18
N GLN A 3 27.99 -62.30 -16.28
CA GLN A 3 27.32 -60.99 -16.17
C GLN A 3 27.32 -60.38 -14.75
N THR A 4 28.22 -60.79 -13.84
CA THR A 4 28.16 -60.35 -12.42
C THR A 4 29.48 -59.90 -11.76
N LEU A 5 30.56 -59.61 -12.52
CA LEU A 5 31.88 -59.33 -11.92
C LEU A 5 32.44 -57.90 -12.08
N VAL A 6 31.67 -56.90 -12.54
CA VAL A 6 32.23 -55.55 -12.79
C VAL A 6 31.73 -54.48 -11.81
N LYS A 7 30.71 -54.77 -10.99
CA LYS A 7 29.96 -53.74 -10.25
C LYS A 7 30.43 -53.43 -8.81
N LYS A 8 31.61 -53.90 -8.37
CA LYS A 8 32.05 -53.77 -6.96
C LYS A 8 33.40 -53.09 -6.69
N HIS A 9 34.10 -52.58 -7.70
CA HIS A 9 35.45 -52.00 -7.49
C HIS A 9 35.58 -50.47 -7.68
N LEU A 10 34.47 -49.73 -7.80
CA LEU A 10 34.54 -48.26 -7.94
C LEU A 10 34.16 -47.49 -6.67
N LEU A 11 33.99 -48.18 -5.54
CA LEU A 11 34.01 -47.55 -4.22
C LEU A 11 35.43 -47.67 -3.65
N ARG A 12 36.17 -46.56 -3.60
CA ARG A 12 37.26 -46.19 -2.66
C ARG A 12 38.41 -45.43 -3.34
N ILE A 13 38.23 -44.13 -3.56
CA ILE A 13 39.29 -43.11 -3.55
C ILE A 13 38.61 -41.84 -3.01
N ALA A 14 38.50 -41.64 -1.69
CA ALA A 14 39.47 -40.93 -0.84
C ALA A 14 39.94 -39.63 -1.51
N ALA A 15 39.24 -38.52 -1.27
CA ALA A 15 39.57 -37.52 -0.23
C ALA A 15 40.79 -36.65 -0.56
N LEU A 16 40.61 -35.35 -0.31
CA LEU A 16 41.60 -34.27 -0.21
C LEU A 16 42.16 -33.68 -1.53
N ALA A 17 41.73 -32.46 -1.86
CA ALA A 17 42.64 -31.32 -2.05
C ALA A 17 41.89 -29.98 -2.18
N CYS A 18 42.18 -29.06 -1.25
CA CYS A 18 42.34 -27.61 -1.44
C CYS A 18 41.15 -26.81 -2.00
N ILE A 19 40.34 -26.15 -1.16
CA ILE A 19 40.60 -24.80 -0.61
C ILE A 19 41.08 -23.82 -1.70
N THR A 20 40.15 -23.08 -2.31
CA THR A 20 40.27 -21.64 -2.63
C THR A 20 38.96 -21.20 -3.30
N GLY A 21 38.30 -20.18 -2.73
CA GLY A 21 37.08 -19.62 -3.34
C GLY A 21 36.05 -19.05 -2.37
N PHE A 22 36.47 -18.43 -1.27
CA PHE A 22 35.60 -17.55 -0.49
C PHE A 22 35.47 -16.23 -1.29
N LEU A 23 34.64 -16.23 -2.34
CA LEU A 23 34.26 -15.01 -3.05
C LEU A 23 32.91 -14.56 -2.49
N SER A 24 33.02 -13.57 -1.61
CA SER A 24 31.98 -12.78 -0.97
C SER A 24 30.92 -12.34 -1.98
N LEU A 25 29.76 -13.00 -1.96
CA LEU A 25 28.55 -12.47 -2.58
C LEU A 25 27.72 -11.79 -1.49
N SER A 26 28.06 -10.52 -1.24
CA SER A 26 27.18 -9.60 -0.50
C SER A 26 25.86 -9.52 -1.24
N GLY A 27 24.88 -10.31 -0.79
CA GLY A 27 23.51 -10.27 -1.28
C GLY A 27 22.94 -8.89 -0.97
N THR A 28 22.89 -8.02 -1.98
CA THR A 28 22.11 -6.80 -1.96
C THR A 28 20.66 -7.16 -1.64
N MET A 29 20.19 -6.80 -0.45
CA MET A 29 18.76 -6.81 -0.17
C MET A 29 18.11 -5.78 -1.08
N ALA A 30 17.51 -6.26 -2.17
CA ALA A 30 16.65 -5.44 -3.00
C ALA A 30 15.41 -5.09 -2.16
N PHE A 31 15.31 -3.83 -1.74
CA PHE A 31 14.05 -3.29 -1.26
C PHE A 31 13.05 -3.40 -2.42
N ALA A 32 12.03 -4.24 -2.26
CA ALA A 32 10.91 -4.28 -3.19
C ALA A 32 10.26 -2.90 -3.18
N ALA A 33 10.42 -2.15 -4.27
CA ALA A 33 9.63 -0.96 -4.50
C ALA A 33 8.15 -1.38 -4.56
N ASP A 34 7.33 -0.76 -3.71
CA ASP A 34 5.89 -0.97 -3.66
C ASP A 34 5.30 -0.59 -5.02
N SER A 35 5.11 -1.57 -5.89
CA SER A 35 4.63 -1.41 -7.25
C SER A 35 3.11 -1.35 -7.20
N THR A 36 2.58 -0.19 -6.80
CA THR A 36 1.15 0.06 -6.92
C THR A 36 0.82 0.12 -8.42
N PRO A 37 -0.02 -0.79 -8.97
CA PRO A 37 -0.25 -0.78 -10.41
C PRO A 37 -0.91 0.53 -10.84
N ALA A 38 -0.47 1.09 -11.97
CA ALA A 38 -0.99 2.34 -12.51
C ALA A 38 -2.51 2.24 -12.72
N GLY A 39 -3.29 3.14 -12.10
CA GLY A 39 -4.76 3.13 -12.13
C GLY A 39 -5.44 2.81 -10.79
N HIS A 40 -4.70 2.58 -9.72
CA HIS A 40 -5.26 2.25 -8.40
C HIS A 40 -5.15 3.34 -7.34
N THR A 41 -4.51 4.47 -7.64
CA THR A 41 -4.39 5.54 -6.63
C THR A 41 -5.63 6.42 -6.60
N LEU A 42 -5.86 7.10 -5.48
CA LEU A 42 -6.98 8.04 -5.36
C LEU A 42 -6.88 9.15 -6.42
N THR A 43 -5.67 9.62 -6.73
CA THR A 43 -5.43 10.63 -7.77
C THR A 43 -5.84 10.11 -9.15
N ASP A 44 -5.46 8.89 -9.53
CA ASP A 44 -5.83 8.30 -10.82
C ASP A 44 -7.36 8.32 -11.02
N ARG A 45 -8.11 8.03 -9.96
CA ARG A 45 -9.58 8.04 -9.98
C ARG A 45 -10.17 9.43 -10.19
N HIS A 46 -9.51 10.48 -9.70
CA HIS A 46 -9.94 11.87 -9.91
C HIS A 46 -9.57 12.35 -11.31
N VAL A 47 -8.34 12.09 -11.76
CA VAL A 47 -7.86 12.46 -13.11
C VAL A 47 -8.68 11.76 -14.19
N ALA A 48 -9.02 10.47 -14.00
CA ALA A 48 -9.90 9.74 -14.90
C ALA A 48 -11.32 10.33 -15.02
N ARG A 49 -11.72 11.20 -14.08
CA ARG A 49 -12.98 11.96 -14.09
C ARG A 49 -12.80 13.41 -14.60
N GLY A 50 -11.65 13.72 -15.20
CA GLY A 50 -11.36 15.03 -15.78
C GLY A 50 -10.83 16.08 -14.79
N MET A 51 -10.49 15.69 -13.57
CA MET A 51 -9.93 16.62 -12.59
C MET A 51 -8.50 16.99 -12.96
N LYS A 52 -8.20 18.30 -12.97
CA LYS A 52 -6.85 18.83 -13.18
C LYS A 52 -6.05 18.76 -11.88
N CYS A 53 -4.72 18.72 -11.97
CA CYS A 53 -3.82 18.72 -10.79
C CYS A 53 -4.12 19.90 -9.85
N THR A 54 -4.42 21.06 -10.44
CA THR A 54 -4.78 22.30 -9.73
C THR A 54 -6.14 22.24 -9.03
N ALA A 55 -6.92 21.16 -9.18
CA ALA A 55 -8.12 20.98 -8.37
C ALA A 55 -7.76 20.73 -6.90
N CYS A 56 -6.65 20.03 -6.64
CA CYS A 56 -6.18 19.72 -5.30
C CYS A 56 -4.92 20.53 -4.92
N HIS A 57 -4.01 20.74 -5.85
CA HIS A 57 -2.73 21.39 -5.61
C HIS A 57 -2.75 22.89 -5.90
N VAL A 58 -1.85 23.63 -5.26
CA VAL A 58 -1.67 25.07 -5.50
C VAL A 58 -1.27 25.36 -6.94
N ASP A 59 -0.47 24.48 -7.54
CA ASP A 59 -0.05 24.56 -8.94
C ASP A 59 -0.19 23.22 -9.70
N ALA A 60 0.09 23.26 -11.01
CA ALA A 60 -0.04 22.09 -11.88
C ALA A 60 1.13 21.09 -11.78
N LYS A 61 2.28 21.50 -11.22
CA LYS A 61 3.44 20.63 -10.97
C LYS A 61 3.20 19.71 -9.77
N GLY A 62 2.22 20.04 -8.92
CA GLY A 62 1.81 19.23 -7.78
C GLY A 62 2.39 19.74 -6.46
N GLY A 63 2.61 18.84 -5.50
CA GLY A 63 3.20 19.19 -4.21
C GLY A 63 2.16 19.69 -3.21
N ALA A 64 2.26 20.95 -2.78
CA ALA A 64 1.40 21.49 -1.73
C ALA A 64 -0.08 21.44 -2.13
N LEU A 65 -0.92 20.93 -1.23
CA LEU A 65 -2.37 21.00 -1.38
C LEU A 65 -2.85 22.42 -1.14
N LYS A 66 -3.93 22.81 -1.82
CA LYS A 66 -4.60 24.07 -1.56
C LYS A 66 -5.11 24.09 -0.12
N ALA A 67 -4.86 25.21 0.55
CA ALA A 67 -5.61 25.53 1.75
C ALA A 67 -7.09 25.69 1.37
N ALA A 68 -7.97 25.16 2.21
CA ALA A 68 -9.40 25.46 2.18
C ALA A 68 -9.77 26.08 3.51
N ASN A 69 -10.79 26.93 3.52
CA ASN A 69 -11.35 27.47 4.77
C ASN A 69 -12.23 26.42 5.47
N THR A 70 -11.67 25.23 5.66
CA THR A 70 -12.29 24.07 6.30
C THR A 70 -11.18 23.31 7.04
N ASP A 71 -11.48 22.76 8.20
CA ASP A 71 -10.52 21.98 8.99
C ASP A 71 -9.99 20.73 8.24
N TYR A 72 -10.66 20.33 7.17
CA TYR A 72 -10.43 19.09 6.41
C TYR A 72 -9.72 19.29 5.06
N GLY A 73 -9.29 20.53 4.76
CA GLY A 73 -8.57 20.88 3.53
C GLY A 73 -9.40 20.83 2.24
N VAL A 74 -8.72 20.89 1.08
CA VAL A 74 -9.35 21.00 -0.25
C VAL A 74 -10.38 19.89 -0.56
N CYS A 75 -10.25 18.72 0.05
CA CYS A 75 -11.16 17.58 -0.14
C CYS A 75 -12.61 17.93 0.20
N ALA A 76 -12.82 18.65 1.30
CA ALA A 76 -14.15 19.00 1.79
C ALA A 76 -14.88 20.01 0.89
N THR A 77 -14.16 20.73 0.02
CA THR A 77 -14.78 21.68 -0.93
C THR A 77 -15.68 20.99 -1.95
N CYS A 78 -15.46 19.70 -2.23
CA CYS A 78 -16.31 18.91 -3.13
C CYS A 78 -17.02 17.75 -2.43
N HIS A 79 -16.39 17.15 -1.41
CA HIS A 79 -16.96 16.01 -0.71
C HIS A 79 -17.79 16.40 0.51
N GLY A 80 -17.57 17.58 1.10
CA GLY A 80 -18.15 17.96 2.38
C GLY A 80 -17.30 17.50 3.57
N ASP A 81 -17.78 17.83 4.77
CA ASP A 81 -17.14 17.51 6.04
C ASP A 81 -17.41 16.06 6.49
N TYR A 82 -16.98 15.75 7.71
CA TYR A 82 -17.24 14.45 8.34
C TYR A 82 -18.73 14.15 8.48
N ASN A 83 -19.59 15.11 8.83
CA ASN A 83 -21.03 14.87 8.93
C ASN A 83 -21.64 14.45 7.59
N ALA A 84 -21.23 15.11 6.50
CA ALA A 84 -21.62 14.74 5.15
C ALA A 84 -21.14 13.32 4.80
N MET A 85 -19.89 12.98 5.13
CA MET A 85 -19.33 11.65 4.84
C MET A 85 -19.91 10.53 5.69
N ILE A 86 -20.21 10.77 6.97
CA ILE A 86 -20.95 9.85 7.84
C ILE A 86 -22.29 9.53 7.19
N LYS A 87 -23.10 10.55 6.87
CA LYS A 87 -24.41 10.35 6.24
C LYS A 87 -24.30 9.61 4.90
N LYS A 88 -23.33 9.97 4.06
CA LYS A 88 -23.12 9.34 2.75
C LYS A 88 -22.73 7.87 2.85
N THR A 89 -22.04 7.48 3.92
CA THR A 89 -21.52 6.11 4.09
C THR A 89 -22.32 5.27 5.09
N ASP A 90 -23.30 5.85 5.78
CA ASP A 90 -24.12 5.20 6.80
C ASP A 90 -24.71 3.86 6.31
N ALA A 91 -25.41 3.88 5.17
CA ALA A 91 -26.04 2.68 4.61
C ALA A 91 -25.04 1.55 4.31
N LYS A 92 -23.79 1.88 3.96
CA LYS A 92 -22.73 0.89 3.70
C LYS A 92 -22.32 0.18 4.98
N TYR A 93 -22.28 0.90 6.10
CA TYR A 93 -21.73 0.37 7.35
C TYR A 93 -22.77 -0.15 8.34
N LYS A 94 -24.03 0.30 8.24
CA LYS A 94 -25.14 -0.06 9.14
C LYS A 94 -25.27 -1.56 9.42
N ASN A 95 -25.06 -2.40 8.41
CA ASN A 95 -25.17 -3.86 8.51
C ASN A 95 -23.84 -4.59 8.18
N SER A 96 -22.71 -3.87 8.21
CA SER A 96 -21.42 -4.41 7.79
C SER A 96 -20.66 -5.17 8.88
N GLY A 97 -21.13 -5.09 10.14
CA GLY A 97 -20.38 -5.57 11.31
C GLY A 97 -19.17 -4.70 11.67
N GLN A 98 -18.93 -3.61 10.93
CA GLN A 98 -17.86 -2.65 11.20
C GLN A 98 -18.46 -1.24 11.39
N PRO A 99 -17.92 -0.42 12.31
CA PRO A 99 -18.39 0.95 12.46
C PRO A 99 -18.12 1.78 11.19
N ASN A 100 -18.80 2.90 11.07
CA ASN A 100 -18.51 3.83 9.99
C ASN A 100 -17.13 4.49 10.25
N PRO A 101 -16.12 4.36 9.36
CA PRO A 101 -14.79 4.93 9.57
C PRO A 101 -14.78 6.46 9.59
N HIS A 102 -15.84 7.12 9.11
CA HIS A 102 -16.00 8.56 9.23
C HIS A 102 -16.69 8.97 10.55
N ALA A 103 -17.32 8.04 11.29
CA ALA A 103 -17.90 8.34 12.60
C ALA A 103 -16.90 7.99 13.72
N GLN A 104 -15.73 8.64 13.69
CA GLN A 104 -14.55 8.28 14.47
C GLN A 104 -14.29 9.24 15.63
N HIS A 105 -13.55 8.79 16.65
CA HIS A 105 -13.41 9.50 17.94
C HIS A 105 -12.23 10.48 18.04
N ASP A 106 -11.28 10.46 17.10
CA ASP A 106 -10.11 11.35 17.01
C ASP A 106 -10.47 12.73 16.42
N GLY A 107 -11.75 13.01 16.13
CA GLY A 107 -12.23 14.34 15.79
C GLY A 107 -12.00 14.75 14.33
N ALA A 108 -11.29 15.86 14.10
CA ALA A 108 -11.16 16.48 12.78
C ALA A 108 -9.84 16.13 12.09
N LEU A 109 -9.57 14.84 11.86
CA LEU A 109 -8.37 14.44 11.15
C LEU A 109 -8.40 14.94 9.69
N PRO A 110 -7.27 15.39 9.13
CA PRO A 110 -7.19 15.66 7.70
C PRO A 110 -7.60 14.42 6.90
N CYS A 111 -8.39 14.59 5.82
CA CYS A 111 -8.82 13.45 5.00
C CYS A 111 -7.64 12.62 4.46
N THR A 112 -6.50 13.29 4.28
CA THR A 112 -5.24 12.72 3.83
C THR A 112 -4.58 11.78 4.83
N GLU A 113 -5.02 11.72 6.09
CA GLU A 113 -4.51 10.75 7.06
C GLU A 113 -4.79 9.31 6.61
N CYS A 114 -5.97 9.06 6.05
CA CYS A 114 -6.35 7.75 5.52
C CYS A 114 -6.27 7.72 3.98
N HIS A 115 -6.80 8.74 3.30
CA HIS A 115 -6.93 8.77 1.85
C HIS A 115 -5.67 9.33 1.19
N LYS A 116 -4.81 8.46 0.66
CA LYS A 116 -3.55 8.87 0.04
C LYS A 116 -3.77 9.13 -1.45
N GLY A 117 -3.40 10.33 -1.90
CA GLY A 117 -3.57 10.76 -3.29
C GLY A 117 -2.79 9.88 -4.27
N HIS A 118 -1.46 9.96 -4.20
CA HIS A 118 -0.53 9.33 -5.15
C HIS A 118 0.08 8.01 -4.66
N LYS A 119 -0.46 7.43 -3.59
CA LYS A 119 0.01 6.18 -2.97
C LYS A 119 -1.20 5.33 -2.56
N ALA A 120 -0.97 4.09 -2.16
CA ALA A 120 -2.02 3.29 -1.55
C ALA A 120 -2.57 3.97 -0.28
N SER A 121 -3.90 4.04 -0.19
CA SER A 121 -4.59 4.53 1.01
C SER A 121 -4.41 3.56 2.17
N VAL A 122 -4.45 4.10 3.40
CA VAL A 122 -4.15 3.34 4.61
C VAL A 122 -5.39 3.24 5.49
N ASN A 123 -5.58 2.05 6.10
CA ASN A 123 -6.57 1.87 7.15
C ASN A 123 -5.96 2.33 8.49
N TYR A 124 -6.05 3.62 8.77
CA TYR A 124 -5.57 4.22 10.02
C TYR A 124 -6.14 3.51 11.25
N CYS A 125 -7.43 3.16 11.24
CA CYS A 125 -8.09 2.49 12.35
C CYS A 125 -7.47 1.12 12.67
N ALA A 126 -6.88 0.44 11.68
CA ALA A 126 -6.25 -0.86 11.88
C ALA A 126 -4.97 -0.83 12.72
N GLN A 127 -4.47 0.36 13.05
CA GLN A 127 -3.34 0.51 13.96
C GLN A 127 -3.72 0.15 15.41
N CYS A 128 -4.99 0.32 15.77
CA CYS A 128 -5.50 0.07 17.13
C CYS A 128 -6.65 -0.94 17.17
N HIS A 129 -7.37 -1.13 16.06
CA HIS A 129 -8.55 -1.98 15.98
C HIS A 129 -8.40 -3.07 14.91
N SER A 130 -9.14 -4.16 15.04
CA SER A 130 -9.16 -5.23 14.03
C SER A 130 -10.16 -4.97 12.88
N PHE A 131 -10.35 -3.71 12.49
CA PHE A 131 -11.26 -3.36 11.39
C PHE A 131 -10.59 -3.58 10.04
N VAL A 132 -11.36 -4.06 9.07
CA VAL A 132 -10.90 -4.39 7.72
C VAL A 132 -11.59 -3.47 6.72
N TYR A 133 -11.11 -2.22 6.66
CA TYR A 133 -11.58 -1.23 5.71
C TYR A 133 -10.76 -1.24 4.42
N LYS A 134 -11.46 -1.22 3.28
CA LYS A 134 -10.86 -0.85 1.99
C LYS A 134 -10.98 0.66 1.82
N VAL A 135 -9.89 1.37 2.07
CA VAL A 135 -9.84 2.82 1.91
C VAL A 135 -9.64 3.16 0.41
N PRO A 136 -10.47 4.06 -0.17
CA PRO A 136 -10.46 4.45 -1.58
C PRO A 136 -9.14 4.96 -2.15
#